data_AF-A0A1H4W6Q0-F1
#
_entry.id   AF-A0A1H4W6Q0-F1
#
_cell.length_a   1.000
_cell.length_b   1.000
_cell.length_c   1.000
_cell.angle_alpha   90.00
_cell.angle_beta   90.00
_cell.angle_gamma   90.00
#
_symmetry.space_group_name_H-M   'P 1'
#
loop_
_entity.id
_entity.type
_entity.pdbx_description
1 polymer ?
#
loop_
_entity_poly.entity_id
_entity_poly.type
_entity_poly.pdbx_seq_one_letter_code
_entity_poly.pdbx_strand_id
1 'polypeptide(L)'
;MKHPVRRSITVVLALLLAGAGTSAPAHASSTVGDRVLYWNDALLDAYVATGGSPGPLARSGAMMHLAMYDAANASRCHSSGGFKPENCIGALYTPGISVKAGVAPNVDAALDHAAYNVLKSTFPALDFTPYLTAARTGEPVDATTTEGKSVGEKAAAAMIARRTGDGSQDTTPYTPSTAPGQWRPTGSGPAADPNWGKVKKFVDYGDYPWTHTKTTAADLRPQPPAGIATMPELLKSPAYTAQFKEVAELGAANSTTRTPEQTQIAWFWANDLNGTYKPPGQLFTHTRIVSTQRGLDQIANVQLFALIAGAMADAGISAWDQKYQTAIDLWRPESAVKLADSDGNPDTVQNSSWQPLSADAAGNHFSPPFPAYVSGHATFAGAWAESMKQFFGTDNISFTGTTEDPHAVGVTRTFANFSAAATENARSRVYLGVHYQWDGDLGVATGRKAAGQILNNSYGPTSPSDKTPVYGGASVATVGKQWLIKPMGATSVGNFYDGAHASWYYCDDYGAENVYNQLIWNSYGCANGYDGSTHLYYTPR
;
A
#
# COMPACT_ATOMS: atom_id res chain seq x y z
N MET A 1 -54.57 -26.57 61.38
CA MET A 1 -55.57 -26.16 60.36
C MET A 1 -55.52 -24.65 60.17
N LYS A 2 -54.83 -24.17 59.11
CA LYS A 2 -55.01 -22.83 58.53
C LYS A 2 -54.62 -22.91 57.04
N HIS A 3 -55.44 -22.29 56.20
CA HIS A 3 -55.49 -22.33 54.73
C HIS A 3 -54.27 -21.71 54.03
N PRO A 4 -54.04 -22.02 52.73
CA PRO A 4 -52.91 -21.51 51.96
C PRO A 4 -53.19 -20.11 51.37
N VAL A 5 -52.18 -19.24 51.37
CA VAL A 5 -52.21 -17.96 50.66
C VAL A 5 -51.61 -18.16 49.27
N ARG A 6 -52.46 -18.05 48.24
CA ARG A 6 -52.04 -17.89 46.83
C ARG A 6 -51.35 -16.53 46.68
N ARG A 7 -50.10 -16.50 46.21
CA ARG A 7 -49.48 -15.30 45.65
C ARG A 7 -49.56 -15.38 44.13
N SER A 8 -50.37 -14.50 43.55
CA SER A 8 -50.43 -14.23 42.12
C SER A 8 -49.09 -13.65 41.66
N ILE A 9 -48.47 -14.28 40.66
CA ILE A 9 -47.31 -13.73 39.95
C ILE A 9 -47.87 -12.87 38.82
N THR A 10 -47.76 -11.55 38.96
CA THR A 10 -47.98 -10.59 37.89
C THR A 10 -46.78 -10.66 36.94
N VAL A 11 -46.97 -11.22 35.75
CA VAL A 11 -45.98 -11.16 34.66
C VAL A 11 -46.04 -9.74 34.08
N VAL A 12 -45.02 -8.93 34.38
CA VAL A 12 -44.78 -7.67 33.68
C VAL A 12 -44.03 -8.01 32.40
N LEU A 13 -44.75 -7.98 31.28
CA LEU A 13 -44.19 -8.10 29.94
C LEU A 13 -43.52 -6.76 29.59
N ALA A 14 -42.21 -6.64 29.79
CA ALA A 14 -41.45 -5.51 29.30
C ALA A 14 -41.23 -5.70 27.79
N LEU A 15 -41.97 -4.95 26.96
CA LEU A 15 -41.64 -4.74 25.56
C LEU A 15 -40.30 -3.98 25.50
N LEU A 16 -39.22 -4.68 25.21
CA LEU A 16 -37.99 -4.07 24.71
C LEU A 16 -38.21 -3.72 23.24
N LEU A 17 -38.47 -2.44 22.97
CA LEU A 17 -38.30 -1.89 21.63
C LEU A 17 -36.84 -2.06 21.23
N ALA A 18 -36.57 -2.98 20.30
CA ALA A 18 -35.33 -3.03 19.56
C ALA A 18 -35.26 -1.78 18.67
N GLY A 19 -34.70 -0.70 19.22
CA GLY A 19 -34.22 0.40 18.40
C GLY A 19 -33.08 -0.14 17.53
N ALA A 20 -33.26 -0.11 16.21
CA ALA A 20 -32.18 -0.25 15.25
C ALA A 20 -31.23 0.96 15.44
N GLY A 21 -30.36 0.86 16.44
CA GLY A 21 -29.24 1.77 16.60
C GLY A 21 -28.24 1.45 15.51
N THR A 22 -28.10 2.36 14.56
CA THR A 22 -26.90 2.43 13.72
C THR A 22 -25.72 2.60 14.68
N SER A 23 -24.96 1.53 14.91
CA SER A 23 -23.69 1.62 15.62
C SER A 23 -22.83 2.64 14.88
N ALA A 24 -22.45 3.72 15.55
CA ALA A 24 -21.48 4.67 15.02
C ALA A 24 -20.21 3.89 14.66
N PRO A 25 -19.55 4.20 13.52
CA PRO A 25 -18.30 3.55 13.15
C PRO A 25 -17.26 3.74 14.26
N ALA A 26 -16.46 2.69 14.49
CA ALA A 26 -15.48 2.61 15.57
C ALA A 26 -14.32 3.62 15.47
N HIS A 27 -14.25 4.41 14.38
CA HIS A 27 -13.16 5.34 14.06
C HIS A 27 -13.51 6.82 14.14
N ALA A 28 -14.69 7.21 14.65
CA ALA A 28 -15.03 8.63 14.77
C ALA A 28 -14.16 9.32 15.85
N SER A 29 -12.95 9.77 15.47
CA SER A 29 -12.16 10.74 16.24
C SER A 29 -12.99 12.01 16.39
N SER A 30 -13.21 12.44 17.63
CA SER A 30 -14.03 13.60 17.99
C SER A 30 -13.35 14.96 17.71
N THR A 31 -12.17 14.99 17.06
CA THR A 31 -11.54 16.22 16.58
C THR A 31 -11.02 16.04 15.16
N VAL A 32 -11.48 16.92 14.26
CA VAL A 32 -10.92 17.10 12.93
C VAL A 32 -9.60 17.84 13.10
N GLY A 33 -8.54 17.08 13.40
CA GLY A 33 -7.17 17.59 13.47
C GLY A 33 -6.53 17.55 12.09
N ASP A 34 -5.67 16.57 11.88
CA ASP A 34 -5.04 16.30 10.59
C ASP A 34 -6.04 15.77 9.56
N ARG A 35 -6.21 16.46 8.43
CA ARG A 35 -7.17 16.07 7.38
C ARG A 35 -6.79 14.77 6.70
N VAL A 36 -5.52 14.43 6.59
CA VAL A 36 -5.07 13.16 5.98
C VAL A 36 -5.48 12.00 6.86
N LEU A 37 -5.26 12.10 8.17
CA LEU A 37 -5.66 11.05 9.11
C LEU A 37 -7.18 10.94 9.20
N TYR A 38 -7.89 12.07 9.21
CA TYR A 38 -9.36 12.11 9.23
C TYR A 38 -10.00 11.42 8.02
N TRP A 39 -9.55 11.74 6.81
CA TRP A 39 -10.08 11.11 5.59
C TRP A 39 -9.55 9.69 5.38
N ASN A 40 -8.39 9.33 5.94
CA ASN A 40 -7.98 7.94 6.05
C ASN A 40 -8.98 7.13 6.90
N ASP A 41 -9.44 7.66 8.03
CA ASP A 41 -10.44 6.98 8.86
C ASP A 41 -11.77 6.80 8.08
N ALA A 42 -12.19 7.79 7.29
CA ALA A 42 -13.34 7.67 6.38
C ALA A 42 -13.16 6.59 5.29
N LEU A 43 -11.94 6.45 4.75
CA LEU A 43 -11.59 5.39 3.79
C LEU A 43 -11.65 4.00 4.44
N LEU A 44 -11.14 3.86 5.67
CA LEU A 44 -11.19 2.60 6.41
C LEU A 44 -12.64 2.19 6.73
N ASP A 45 -13.48 3.14 7.15
CA ASP A 45 -14.91 2.89 7.35
C ASP A 45 -15.61 2.48 6.04
N ALA A 46 -15.22 3.05 4.91
CA ALA A 46 -15.71 2.61 3.59
C ALA A 46 -15.27 1.18 3.25
N TYR A 47 -14.04 0.78 3.58
CA TYR A 47 -13.56 -0.60 3.39
C TYR A 47 -14.35 -1.59 4.23
N VAL A 48 -14.60 -1.27 5.49
CA VAL A 48 -15.43 -2.09 6.40
C VAL A 48 -16.84 -2.25 5.84
N ALA A 49 -17.46 -1.15 5.39
CA ALA A 49 -18.84 -1.14 4.90
C ALA A 49 -19.02 -1.86 3.56
N THR A 50 -18.04 -1.81 2.66
CA THR A 50 -18.16 -2.33 1.29
C THR A 50 -17.51 -3.71 1.11
N GLY A 51 -16.40 -3.97 1.80
CA GLY A 51 -15.61 -5.18 1.63
C GLY A 51 -15.08 -5.34 0.20
N GLY A 52 -14.95 -6.60 -0.22
CA GLY A 52 -14.47 -6.96 -1.56
C GLY A 52 -12.98 -7.32 -1.61
N SER A 53 -12.45 -7.36 -2.83
CA SER A 53 -11.07 -7.76 -3.11
C SER A 53 -10.06 -6.66 -2.79
N PRO A 54 -8.83 -7.02 -2.41
CA PRO A 54 -7.85 -6.04 -1.94
C PRO A 54 -7.27 -5.17 -3.06
N GLY A 55 -7.25 -5.62 -4.32
CA GLY A 55 -6.81 -4.81 -5.46
C GLY A 55 -7.65 -3.54 -5.64
N PRO A 56 -8.98 -3.65 -5.83
CA PRO A 56 -9.91 -2.51 -5.87
C PRO A 56 -9.79 -1.56 -4.68
N LEU A 57 -9.65 -2.10 -3.46
CA LEU A 57 -9.48 -1.29 -2.26
C LEU A 57 -8.17 -0.50 -2.30
N ALA A 58 -7.03 -1.15 -2.56
CA ALA A 58 -5.74 -0.46 -2.70
C ALA A 58 -5.77 0.64 -3.78
N ARG A 59 -6.45 0.42 -4.90
CA ARG A 59 -6.67 1.43 -5.95
C ARG A 59 -7.47 2.63 -5.43
N SER A 60 -8.53 2.42 -4.67
CA SER A 60 -9.33 3.52 -4.12
C SER A 60 -8.55 4.37 -3.10
N GLY A 61 -7.75 3.74 -2.24
CA GLY A 61 -6.85 4.45 -1.33
C GLY A 61 -5.78 5.27 -2.07
N ALA A 62 -5.19 4.71 -3.14
CA ALA A 62 -4.26 5.44 -4.00
C ALA A 62 -4.90 6.65 -4.68
N MET A 63 -6.11 6.50 -5.23
CA MET A 63 -6.85 7.61 -5.82
C MET A 63 -7.08 8.73 -4.80
N MET A 64 -7.53 8.41 -3.59
CA MET A 64 -7.83 9.41 -2.57
C MET A 64 -6.56 10.15 -2.14
N HIS A 65 -5.53 9.42 -1.70
CA HIS A 65 -4.32 10.02 -1.14
C HIS A 65 -3.48 10.77 -2.19
N LEU A 66 -3.43 10.31 -3.45
CA LEU A 66 -2.75 11.04 -4.52
C LEU A 66 -3.53 12.31 -4.95
N ALA A 67 -4.87 12.28 -4.93
CA ALA A 67 -5.66 13.50 -5.17
C ALA A 67 -5.47 14.53 -4.04
N MET A 68 -5.41 14.07 -2.78
CA MET A 68 -5.07 14.92 -1.63
C MET A 68 -3.66 15.50 -1.75
N TYR A 69 -2.68 14.70 -2.20
CA TYR A 69 -1.33 15.17 -2.50
C TYR A 69 -1.32 16.29 -3.55
N ASP A 70 -2.00 16.08 -4.67
CA ASP A 70 -2.11 17.06 -5.72
C ASP A 70 -2.79 18.36 -5.26
N ALA A 71 -3.86 18.24 -4.46
CA ALA A 71 -4.59 19.37 -3.89
C ALA A 71 -3.73 20.19 -2.92
N ALA A 72 -3.02 19.53 -2.00
CA ALA A 72 -2.13 20.19 -1.06
C ALA A 72 -0.92 20.80 -1.76
N ASN A 73 -0.34 20.09 -2.73
CA ASN A 73 0.79 20.57 -3.50
C ASN A 73 0.42 21.82 -4.29
N ALA A 74 -0.68 21.78 -5.06
CA ALA A 74 -1.17 22.94 -5.80
C ALA A 74 -1.49 24.14 -4.89
N SER A 75 -2.10 23.89 -3.73
CA SER A 75 -2.40 24.93 -2.73
C SER A 75 -1.13 25.56 -2.17
N ARG A 76 -0.10 24.76 -1.84
CA ARG A 76 1.17 25.27 -1.31
C ARG A 76 2.02 25.97 -2.35
N CYS A 77 2.03 25.50 -3.59
CA CYS A 77 2.71 26.15 -4.71
C CYS A 77 2.21 27.57 -4.98
N HIS A 78 1.03 27.96 -4.49
CA HIS A 78 0.45 29.27 -4.73
C HIS A 78 0.28 30.05 -3.42
N SER A 79 0.86 31.24 -3.38
CA SER A 79 0.69 32.20 -2.30
C SER A 79 -0.06 33.43 -2.79
N SER A 80 -0.37 34.38 -1.90
CA SER A 80 -0.95 35.68 -2.28
C SER A 80 -0.08 36.44 -3.30
N GLY A 81 1.23 36.19 -3.32
CA GLY A 81 2.17 36.73 -4.31
C GLY A 81 2.28 35.91 -5.61
N GLY A 82 1.37 34.97 -5.87
CA GLY A 82 1.39 34.09 -7.04
C GLY A 82 2.11 32.77 -6.82
N PHE A 83 2.51 32.13 -7.92
CA PHE A 83 3.20 30.84 -7.92
C PHE A 83 4.61 30.95 -7.31
N LYS A 84 4.93 30.02 -6.40
CA LYS A 84 6.16 29.92 -5.61
C LYS A 84 6.64 28.45 -5.62
N PRO A 85 7.49 28.05 -6.60
CA PRO A 85 7.94 26.65 -6.72
C PRO A 85 8.66 26.12 -5.47
N GLU A 86 9.29 27.01 -4.70
CA GLU A 86 9.95 26.70 -3.43
C GLU A 86 8.99 26.19 -2.34
N ASN A 87 7.71 26.55 -2.42
CA ASN A 87 6.70 26.13 -1.45
C ASN A 87 6.02 24.80 -1.82
N CYS A 88 6.19 24.35 -3.06
CA CYS A 88 5.65 23.08 -3.55
C CYS A 88 6.24 21.90 -2.77
N ILE A 89 5.41 20.87 -2.58
CA ILE A 89 5.81 19.60 -1.98
C ILE A 89 6.73 18.83 -2.95
N GLY A 90 6.38 18.83 -4.24
CA GLY A 90 7.10 18.13 -5.29
C GLY A 90 6.45 18.35 -6.65
N ALA A 91 6.69 17.46 -7.61
CA ALA A 91 5.92 17.46 -8.85
C ALA A 91 4.46 17.04 -8.57
N LEU A 92 3.50 17.58 -9.33
CA LEU A 92 2.12 17.06 -9.31
C LEU A 92 2.09 15.65 -9.90
N TYR A 93 1.30 14.77 -9.30
CA TYR A 93 0.97 13.45 -9.83
C TYR A 93 0.02 13.57 -11.05
N THR A 94 -0.94 14.48 -10.99
CA THR A 94 -1.80 14.80 -12.15
C THR A 94 -1.61 16.27 -12.52
N PRO A 95 -1.04 16.58 -13.70
CA PRO A 95 -0.84 17.96 -14.11
C PRO A 95 -2.19 18.65 -14.39
N GLY A 96 -2.20 19.99 -14.36
CA GLY A 96 -3.34 20.79 -14.82
C GLY A 96 -4.28 21.33 -13.73
N ILE A 97 -3.88 21.28 -12.46
CA ILE A 97 -4.66 21.89 -11.37
C ILE A 97 -4.37 23.39 -11.34
N SER A 98 -5.33 24.18 -11.82
CA SER A 98 -5.23 25.63 -11.86
C SER A 98 -5.67 26.28 -10.54
N VAL A 99 -4.93 27.30 -10.12
CA VAL A 99 -5.23 28.13 -8.95
C VAL A 99 -5.51 29.57 -9.40
N LYS A 100 -6.51 30.22 -8.81
CA LYS A 100 -6.84 31.62 -9.08
C LYS A 100 -5.69 32.54 -8.68
N ALA A 101 -5.25 33.38 -9.61
CA ALA A 101 -4.17 34.33 -9.37
C ALA A 101 -4.47 35.27 -8.20
N GLY A 102 -3.47 35.47 -7.32
CA GLY A 102 -3.55 36.36 -6.16
C GLY A 102 -4.34 35.82 -4.96
N VAL A 103 -4.84 34.58 -5.01
CA VAL A 103 -5.55 33.93 -3.89
C VAL A 103 -4.74 32.72 -3.42
N ALA A 104 -4.35 32.71 -2.14
CA ALA A 104 -3.74 31.54 -1.52
C ALA A 104 -4.86 30.55 -1.13
N PRO A 105 -4.91 29.33 -1.70
CA PRO A 105 -5.94 28.36 -1.37
C PRO A 105 -5.75 27.84 0.06
N ASN A 106 -6.84 27.69 0.80
CA ASN A 106 -6.80 27.01 2.09
C ASN A 106 -6.54 25.50 1.87
N VAL A 107 -5.46 24.98 2.46
CA VAL A 107 -5.01 23.60 2.26
C VAL A 107 -6.00 22.59 2.83
N ASP A 108 -6.59 22.86 4.00
CA ASP A 108 -7.56 21.96 4.62
C ASP A 108 -8.81 21.80 3.74
N ALA A 109 -9.34 22.91 3.22
CA ALA A 109 -10.46 22.89 2.27
C ALA A 109 -10.12 22.11 1.00
N ALA A 110 -8.90 22.25 0.50
CA ALA A 110 -8.43 21.51 -0.66
C ALA A 110 -8.34 20.00 -0.40
N LEU A 111 -7.80 19.61 0.76
CA LEU A 111 -7.71 18.21 1.19
C LEU A 111 -9.11 17.60 1.38
N ASP A 112 -10.01 18.31 2.07
CA ASP A 112 -11.36 17.84 2.36
C ASP A 112 -12.16 17.59 1.07
N HIS A 113 -12.14 18.55 0.15
CA HIS A 113 -12.87 18.43 -1.10
C HIS A 113 -12.22 17.45 -2.08
N ALA A 114 -10.89 17.26 -2.04
CA ALA A 114 -10.23 16.22 -2.82
C ALA A 114 -10.67 14.82 -2.34
N ALA A 115 -10.57 14.56 -1.04
CA ALA A 115 -10.94 13.27 -0.45
C ALA A 115 -12.43 12.95 -0.64
N TYR A 116 -13.32 13.88 -0.28
CA TYR A 116 -14.77 13.71 -0.41
C TYR A 116 -15.19 13.33 -1.83
N ASN A 117 -14.70 14.06 -2.84
CA ASN A 117 -15.14 13.84 -4.22
C ASN A 117 -14.57 12.52 -4.80
N VAL A 118 -13.34 12.14 -4.44
CA VAL A 118 -12.79 10.84 -4.83
C VAL A 118 -13.57 9.70 -4.17
N LEU A 119 -13.77 9.75 -2.86
CA LEU A 119 -14.48 8.70 -2.11
C LEU A 119 -15.92 8.53 -2.60
N LYS A 120 -16.63 9.63 -2.86
CA LYS A 120 -17.97 9.61 -3.47
C LYS A 120 -17.96 8.95 -4.85
N SER A 121 -16.91 9.14 -5.64
CA SER A 121 -16.77 8.50 -6.95
C SER A 121 -16.41 7.02 -6.86
N THR A 122 -15.57 6.61 -5.90
CA THR A 122 -15.11 5.22 -5.76
C THR A 122 -16.10 4.35 -5.00
N PHE A 123 -16.89 4.94 -4.11
CA PHE A 123 -17.90 4.26 -3.29
C PHE A 123 -19.27 4.96 -3.43
N PRO A 124 -19.91 4.92 -4.61
CA PRO A 124 -21.13 5.70 -4.89
C PRO A 124 -22.35 5.30 -4.04
N ALA A 125 -22.31 4.15 -3.36
CA ALA A 125 -23.37 3.69 -2.46
C ALA A 125 -23.26 4.24 -1.03
N LEU A 126 -22.15 4.90 -0.68
CA LEU A 126 -21.91 5.47 0.65
C LEU A 126 -22.10 6.99 0.63
N ASP A 127 -22.56 7.55 1.76
CA ASP A 127 -22.67 9.00 1.94
C ASP A 127 -21.52 9.54 2.80
N PHE A 128 -20.63 10.30 2.16
CA PHE A 128 -19.50 10.98 2.82
C PHE A 128 -19.82 12.42 3.24
N THR A 129 -21.07 12.89 3.04
CA THR A 129 -21.49 14.25 3.41
C THR A 129 -21.35 14.54 4.91
N PRO A 130 -21.60 13.57 5.83
CA PRO A 130 -21.32 13.78 7.25
C PRO A 130 -19.84 14.05 7.54
N TYR A 131 -18.92 13.33 6.88
CA TYR A 131 -17.48 13.57 7.06
C TYR A 131 -17.08 14.96 6.57
N LEU A 132 -17.54 15.37 5.39
CA LEU A 132 -17.28 16.71 4.87
C LEU A 132 -17.89 17.79 5.79
N THR A 133 -19.12 17.60 6.28
CA THR A 133 -19.78 18.57 7.16
C THR A 133 -19.02 18.74 8.47
N ALA A 134 -18.62 17.64 9.10
CA ALA A 134 -17.81 17.69 10.32
C ALA A 134 -16.46 18.36 10.06
N ALA A 135 -15.78 18.01 8.96
CA ALA A 135 -14.50 18.60 8.57
C ALA A 135 -14.58 20.12 8.41
N ARG A 136 -15.67 20.64 7.84
CA ARG A 136 -15.83 22.08 7.55
C ARG A 136 -16.48 22.87 8.69
N THR A 137 -16.81 22.23 9.82
CA THR A 137 -17.53 22.88 10.92
C THR A 137 -16.68 24.01 11.53
N GLY A 138 -17.23 25.23 11.55
CA GLY A 138 -16.57 26.40 12.13
C GLY A 138 -15.58 27.12 11.21
N GLU A 139 -15.37 26.63 9.98
CA GLU A 139 -14.48 27.28 9.04
C GLU A 139 -15.13 28.51 8.35
N PRO A 140 -14.39 29.63 8.18
CA PRO A 140 -14.93 30.81 7.52
C PRO A 140 -15.20 30.52 6.03
N VAL A 141 -16.25 31.13 5.50
CA VAL A 141 -16.53 31.14 4.06
C VAL A 141 -15.91 32.42 3.48
N ASP A 142 -14.69 32.31 2.97
CA ASP A 142 -13.93 33.41 2.39
C ASP A 142 -13.28 33.03 1.07
N ALA A 143 -12.50 33.94 0.48
CA ALA A 143 -11.84 33.70 -0.80
C ALA A 143 -10.85 32.53 -0.76
N THR A 144 -10.16 32.33 0.37
CA THR A 144 -9.14 31.28 0.54
C THR A 144 -9.79 29.91 0.68
N THR A 145 -10.86 29.79 1.46
CA THR A 145 -11.59 28.52 1.64
C THR A 145 -12.40 28.16 0.40
N THR A 146 -12.96 29.15 -0.30
CA THR A 146 -13.61 28.95 -1.61
C THR A 146 -12.62 28.46 -2.66
N GLU A 147 -11.42 29.06 -2.71
CA GLU A 147 -10.38 28.62 -3.65
C GLU A 147 -9.83 27.23 -3.27
N GLY A 148 -9.62 26.97 -1.98
CA GLY A 148 -9.22 25.64 -1.48
C GLY A 148 -10.21 24.56 -1.92
N LYS A 149 -11.52 24.78 -1.73
CA LYS A 149 -12.56 23.91 -2.28
C LYS A 149 -12.40 23.68 -3.79
N SER A 150 -12.22 24.75 -4.57
CA SER A 150 -12.06 24.64 -6.03
C SER A 150 -10.84 23.81 -6.42
N VAL A 151 -9.71 24.00 -5.73
CA VAL A 151 -8.48 23.22 -5.94
C VAL A 151 -8.70 21.74 -5.61
N GLY A 152 -9.36 21.44 -4.48
CA GLY A 152 -9.70 20.07 -4.11
C GLY A 152 -10.62 19.38 -5.12
N GLU A 153 -11.66 20.06 -5.58
CA GLU A 153 -12.58 19.55 -6.62
C GLU A 153 -11.86 19.28 -7.95
N LYS A 154 -10.94 20.16 -8.37
CA LYS A 154 -10.12 19.97 -9.57
C LYS A 154 -9.17 18.79 -9.42
N ALA A 155 -8.52 18.65 -8.27
CA ALA A 155 -7.60 17.54 -8.00
C ALA A 155 -8.33 16.18 -8.03
N ALA A 156 -9.51 16.10 -7.39
CA ALA A 156 -10.35 14.91 -7.45
C ALA A 156 -10.79 14.59 -8.89
N ALA A 157 -11.27 15.60 -9.63
CA ALA A 157 -11.70 15.42 -11.01
C ALA A 157 -10.54 14.94 -11.91
N ALA A 158 -9.35 15.50 -11.74
CA ALA A 158 -8.15 15.11 -12.48
C ALA A 158 -7.76 13.64 -12.19
N MET A 159 -7.80 13.23 -10.91
CA MET A 159 -7.56 11.84 -10.52
C MET A 159 -8.59 10.88 -11.12
N ILE A 160 -9.88 11.19 -10.99
CA ILE A 160 -10.97 10.36 -11.54
C ILE A 160 -10.83 10.23 -13.06
N ALA A 161 -10.54 11.33 -13.76
CA ALA A 161 -10.30 11.31 -15.20
C ALA A 161 -9.08 10.46 -15.57
N ARG A 162 -7.96 10.59 -14.84
CA ARG A 162 -6.75 9.77 -15.05
C ARG A 162 -7.00 8.27 -14.86
N ARG A 163 -7.94 7.92 -14.00
CA ARG A 163 -8.32 6.52 -13.70
C ARG A 163 -9.54 6.03 -14.48
N THR A 164 -10.11 6.85 -15.37
CA THR A 164 -11.16 6.43 -16.29
C THR A 164 -10.53 5.59 -17.40
N GLY A 165 -11.09 4.39 -17.67
CA GLY A 165 -10.57 3.50 -18.71
C GLY A 165 -9.19 2.89 -18.40
N ASP A 166 -8.81 2.84 -17.13
CA ASP A 166 -7.52 2.30 -16.67
C ASP A 166 -7.47 0.76 -16.63
N GLY A 167 -8.50 0.07 -17.11
CA GLY A 167 -8.63 -1.39 -17.07
C GLY A 167 -9.28 -1.94 -15.80
N SER A 168 -9.60 -1.13 -14.79
CA SER A 168 -10.17 -1.63 -13.52
C SER A 168 -11.59 -2.16 -13.61
N GLN A 169 -12.25 -1.98 -14.75
CA GLN A 169 -13.61 -2.45 -15.03
C GLN A 169 -13.62 -3.70 -15.92
N ASP A 170 -12.47 -4.31 -16.20
CA ASP A 170 -12.38 -5.53 -17.00
C ASP A 170 -12.85 -6.75 -16.19
N THR A 171 -14.11 -7.14 -16.43
CA THR A 171 -14.76 -8.30 -15.80
C THR A 171 -14.67 -9.57 -16.64
N THR A 172 -13.78 -9.63 -17.65
CA THR A 172 -13.62 -10.82 -18.49
C THR A 172 -13.40 -12.08 -17.63
N PRO A 173 -14.25 -13.12 -17.74
CA PRO A 173 -14.15 -14.30 -16.88
C PRO A 173 -12.83 -15.06 -17.03
N TYR A 174 -12.31 -15.55 -15.91
CA TYR A 174 -11.19 -16.50 -15.89
C TYR A 174 -11.70 -17.92 -16.08
N THR A 175 -11.05 -18.68 -16.96
CA THR A 175 -11.33 -20.10 -17.15
C THR A 175 -10.24 -20.93 -16.47
N PRO A 176 -10.48 -21.49 -15.27
CA PRO A 176 -9.48 -22.28 -14.56
C PRO A 176 -9.20 -23.61 -15.24
N SER A 177 -7.99 -24.13 -15.06
CA SER A 177 -7.58 -25.47 -15.51
C SER A 177 -7.70 -26.49 -14.36
N THR A 178 -8.06 -27.73 -14.70
CA THR A 178 -8.04 -28.85 -13.75
C THR A 178 -6.72 -29.61 -13.75
N ALA A 179 -5.77 -29.25 -14.64
CA ALA A 179 -4.45 -29.86 -14.67
C ALA A 179 -3.74 -29.70 -13.31
N PRO A 180 -2.96 -30.70 -12.86
CA PRO A 180 -2.30 -30.64 -11.56
C PRO A 180 -1.50 -29.34 -11.35
N GLY A 181 -1.57 -28.79 -10.13
CA GLY A 181 -0.90 -27.54 -9.77
C GLY A 181 -1.59 -26.25 -10.22
N GLN A 182 -2.46 -26.29 -11.24
CA GLN A 182 -3.20 -25.11 -11.70
C GLN A 182 -4.34 -24.77 -10.74
N TRP A 183 -4.54 -23.47 -10.49
CA TRP A 183 -5.54 -22.98 -9.57
C TRP A 183 -6.95 -23.32 -10.06
N ARG A 184 -7.78 -23.66 -9.08
CA ARG A 184 -9.18 -24.00 -9.24
C ARG A 184 -9.97 -23.41 -8.08
N PRO A 185 -11.28 -23.15 -8.26
CA PRO A 185 -12.13 -22.66 -7.18
C PRO A 185 -12.08 -23.60 -5.96
N THR A 186 -11.98 -23.00 -4.78
CA THR A 186 -11.93 -23.70 -3.48
C THR A 186 -13.27 -23.64 -2.74
N GLY A 187 -14.35 -23.25 -3.41
CA GLY A 187 -15.70 -23.14 -2.84
C GLY A 187 -16.02 -21.80 -2.15
N SER A 188 -15.04 -20.89 -2.03
CA SER A 188 -15.20 -19.56 -1.41
C SER A 188 -15.72 -18.47 -2.35
N GLY A 189 -15.84 -18.75 -3.65
CA GLY A 189 -16.33 -17.81 -4.65
C GLY A 189 -15.73 -18.04 -6.04
N PRO A 190 -16.16 -17.24 -7.05
CA PRO A 190 -15.53 -17.21 -8.37
C PRO A 190 -14.13 -16.57 -8.31
N ALA A 191 -13.34 -16.74 -9.37
CA ALA A 191 -12.03 -16.11 -9.49
C ALA A 191 -12.11 -14.60 -9.27
N ALA A 192 -11.41 -14.08 -8.26
CA ALA A 192 -11.45 -12.68 -7.90
C ALA A 192 -10.52 -11.81 -8.76
N ASP A 193 -11.13 -10.89 -9.51
CA ASP A 193 -10.47 -9.85 -10.32
C ASP A 193 -9.33 -10.37 -11.24
N PRO A 194 -9.57 -11.38 -12.08
CA PRO A 194 -8.51 -12.03 -12.85
C PRO A 194 -7.75 -11.09 -13.82
N ASN A 195 -8.37 -9.96 -14.20
CA ASN A 195 -7.77 -8.96 -15.07
C ASN A 195 -7.09 -7.82 -14.32
N TRP A 196 -7.02 -7.86 -12.98
CA TRP A 196 -6.47 -6.75 -12.19
C TRP A 196 -5.00 -6.45 -12.50
N GLY A 197 -4.24 -7.45 -12.97
CA GLY A 197 -2.88 -7.27 -13.45
C GLY A 197 -2.74 -6.40 -14.71
N LYS A 198 -3.84 -6.19 -15.44
CA LYS A 198 -3.90 -5.34 -16.63
C LYS A 198 -4.27 -3.89 -16.32
N VAL A 199 -4.61 -3.59 -15.06
CA VAL A 199 -4.90 -2.22 -14.63
C VAL A 199 -3.66 -1.36 -14.83
N LYS A 200 -3.85 -0.18 -15.40
CA LYS A 200 -2.76 0.79 -15.59
C LYS A 200 -2.16 1.14 -14.23
N LYS A 201 -0.84 1.02 -14.10
CA LYS A 201 -0.14 1.39 -12.87
C LYS A 201 -0.37 2.85 -12.51
N PHE A 202 -0.35 3.17 -11.23
CA PHE A 202 -0.34 4.54 -10.75
C PHE A 202 0.99 5.19 -11.09
N VAL A 203 2.08 4.45 -10.95
CA VAL A 203 3.45 4.89 -11.24
C VAL A 203 3.81 4.41 -12.65
N ASP A 204 3.09 4.94 -13.63
CA ASP A 204 3.39 4.76 -15.06
C ASP A 204 4.05 6.04 -15.59
N TYR A 205 5.37 6.02 -15.68
CA TYR A 205 6.15 7.18 -16.06
C TYR A 205 6.04 7.52 -17.55
N GLY A 206 5.69 6.54 -18.41
CA GLY A 206 5.65 6.72 -19.87
C GLY A 206 4.61 7.74 -20.38
N ASP A 207 3.67 8.18 -19.54
CA ASP A 207 2.75 9.27 -19.87
C ASP A 207 3.32 10.67 -19.56
N TYR A 208 4.42 10.75 -18.82
CA TYR A 208 5.07 12.03 -18.53
C TYR A 208 5.98 12.42 -19.70
N PRO A 209 5.90 13.66 -20.22
CA PRO A 209 6.60 14.11 -21.42
C PRO A 209 8.13 13.91 -21.44
N TRP A 210 8.75 13.71 -20.27
CA TRP A 210 10.19 13.71 -20.07
C TRP A 210 10.74 12.37 -19.56
N THR A 211 9.93 11.32 -19.44
CA THR A 211 10.45 9.98 -19.11
C THR A 211 10.41 9.08 -20.33
N HIS A 212 11.49 8.32 -20.53
CA HIS A 212 11.66 7.48 -21.71
C HIS A 212 11.36 5.99 -21.46
N THR A 213 10.95 5.61 -20.24
CA THR A 213 10.77 4.20 -19.86
C THR A 213 9.38 3.97 -19.26
N LYS A 214 8.51 3.34 -20.06
CA LYS A 214 7.23 2.81 -19.61
C LYS A 214 7.48 1.48 -18.90
N THR A 215 7.23 1.41 -17.59
CA THR A 215 7.28 0.13 -16.86
C THR A 215 5.87 -0.47 -16.80
N THR A 216 5.77 -1.76 -17.02
CA THR A 216 4.54 -2.55 -16.97
C THR A 216 4.42 -3.28 -15.63
N ALA A 217 3.28 -3.94 -15.39
CA ALA A 217 3.15 -4.88 -14.27
C ALA A 217 4.08 -6.10 -14.43
N ALA A 218 4.29 -6.54 -15.68
CA ALA A 218 5.18 -7.65 -16.00
C ALA A 218 6.63 -7.39 -15.58
N ASP A 219 7.11 -6.14 -15.66
CA ASP A 219 8.47 -5.75 -15.24
C ASP A 219 8.67 -5.85 -13.72
N LEU A 220 7.58 -5.91 -12.95
CA LEU A 220 7.58 -6.06 -11.50
C LEU A 220 7.42 -7.50 -11.04
N ARG A 221 7.21 -8.46 -11.97
CA ARG A 221 7.04 -9.87 -11.61
C ARG A 221 8.21 -10.40 -10.76
N PRO A 222 7.93 -11.30 -9.81
CA PRO A 222 8.98 -12.09 -9.19
C PRO A 222 9.53 -13.12 -10.19
N GLN A 223 10.73 -13.64 -9.91
CA GLN A 223 11.20 -14.83 -10.63
C GLN A 223 10.25 -16.02 -10.41
N PRO A 224 10.17 -16.99 -11.34
CA PRO A 224 9.37 -18.20 -11.12
C PRO A 224 9.69 -18.90 -9.79
N PRO A 225 8.73 -19.57 -9.14
CA PRO A 225 8.95 -20.27 -7.88
C PRO A 225 10.05 -21.31 -8.04
N ALA A 226 11.03 -21.28 -7.13
CA ALA A 226 12.26 -22.08 -7.20
C ALA A 226 13.06 -21.95 -8.52
N GLY A 227 12.84 -20.89 -9.31
CA GLY A 227 13.45 -20.70 -10.63
C GLY A 227 12.87 -21.62 -11.72
N ILE A 228 11.75 -22.30 -11.46
CA ILE A 228 11.14 -23.28 -12.37
C ILE A 228 9.94 -22.65 -13.08
N ALA A 229 9.99 -22.62 -14.41
CA ALA A 229 9.01 -21.91 -15.22
C ALA A 229 7.78 -22.75 -15.63
N THR A 230 7.82 -24.07 -15.44
CA THR A 230 6.71 -24.96 -15.83
C THR A 230 6.08 -25.64 -14.61
N MET A 231 4.75 -25.76 -14.62
CA MET A 231 4.02 -26.39 -13.51
C MET A 231 4.43 -27.87 -13.27
N PRO A 232 4.57 -28.73 -14.31
CA PRO A 232 4.93 -30.13 -14.08
C PRO A 232 6.32 -30.33 -13.46
N GLU A 233 7.31 -29.50 -13.84
CA GLU A 233 8.64 -29.53 -13.24
C GLU A 233 8.61 -28.98 -11.81
N LEU A 234 7.83 -27.92 -11.58
CA LEU A 234 7.68 -27.32 -10.26
C LEU A 234 7.12 -28.33 -9.25
N LEU A 235 6.02 -29.01 -9.59
CA LEU A 235 5.36 -29.98 -8.70
C LEU A 235 6.26 -31.16 -8.33
N LYS A 236 7.13 -31.60 -9.25
CA LYS A 236 8.08 -32.71 -8.98
C LYS A 236 9.35 -32.27 -8.25
N SER A 237 9.54 -30.97 -8.04
CA SER A 237 10.76 -30.45 -7.44
C SER A 237 10.80 -30.71 -5.92
N PRO A 238 11.99 -30.97 -5.36
CA PRO A 238 12.17 -31.02 -3.90
C PRO A 238 11.77 -29.71 -3.20
N ALA A 239 11.91 -28.57 -3.90
CA ALA A 239 11.50 -27.27 -3.38
C ALA A 239 9.98 -27.22 -3.15
N TYR A 240 9.18 -27.72 -4.09
CA TYR A 240 7.73 -27.84 -3.90
C TYR A 240 7.38 -28.81 -2.78
N THR A 241 8.04 -29.97 -2.70
CA THR A 241 7.84 -30.92 -1.60
C THR A 241 8.02 -30.26 -0.23
N ALA A 242 9.07 -29.47 -0.05
CA ALA A 242 9.34 -28.79 1.22
C ALA A 242 8.24 -27.78 1.58
N GLN A 243 7.80 -26.98 0.62
CA GLN A 243 6.77 -25.95 0.80
C GLN A 243 5.40 -26.56 1.07
N PHE A 244 5.06 -27.63 0.35
CA PHE A 244 3.87 -28.43 0.57
C PHE A 244 3.83 -28.99 1.99
N LYS A 245 4.90 -29.65 2.44
CA LYS A 245 4.96 -30.28 3.76
C LYS A 245 4.81 -29.25 4.87
N GLU A 246 5.50 -28.12 4.75
CA GLU A 246 5.42 -27.04 5.73
C GLU A 246 3.99 -26.50 5.89
N VAL A 247 3.30 -26.17 4.78
CA VAL A 247 1.94 -25.64 4.86
C VAL A 247 0.92 -26.72 5.23
N ALA A 248 1.12 -27.96 4.82
CA ALA A 248 0.27 -29.08 5.23
C ALA A 248 0.30 -29.27 6.75
N GLU A 249 1.48 -29.14 7.36
CA GLU A 249 1.69 -29.28 8.80
C GLU A 249 1.25 -28.03 9.58
N LEU A 250 1.76 -26.86 9.22
CA LEU A 250 1.56 -25.61 9.97
C LEU A 250 0.30 -24.86 9.58
N GLY A 251 -0.31 -25.15 8.43
CA GLY A 251 -1.48 -24.45 7.92
C GLY A 251 -2.82 -25.13 8.23
N ALA A 252 -2.79 -26.39 8.69
CA ALA A 252 -4.01 -27.16 8.97
C ALA A 252 -4.87 -26.53 10.08
N ALA A 253 -6.18 -26.53 9.93
CA ALA A 253 -7.13 -26.08 10.94
C ALA A 253 -6.89 -26.75 12.31
N ASN A 254 -6.59 -28.05 12.30
CA ASN A 254 -6.32 -28.89 13.45
C ASN A 254 -4.82 -29.20 13.65
N SER A 255 -3.92 -28.33 13.19
CA SER A 255 -2.47 -28.52 13.37
C SER A 255 -2.10 -28.75 14.83
N THR A 256 -1.33 -29.81 15.10
CA THR A 256 -0.75 -30.11 16.41
C THR A 256 0.68 -29.59 16.56
N THR A 257 1.30 -29.13 15.47
CA THR A 257 2.66 -28.56 15.47
C THR A 257 2.64 -27.04 15.55
N ARG A 258 1.65 -26.38 14.92
CA ARG A 258 1.55 -24.91 14.95
C ARG A 258 1.35 -24.43 16.39
N THR A 259 2.19 -23.50 16.83
CA THR A 259 2.13 -22.97 18.20
C THR A 259 0.98 -21.97 18.37
N PRO A 260 0.57 -21.68 19.62
CA PRO A 260 -0.41 -20.62 19.89
C PRO A 260 0.01 -19.25 19.34
N GLU A 261 1.30 -18.91 19.44
CA GLU A 261 1.86 -17.68 18.89
C GLU A 261 1.71 -17.61 17.36
N GLN A 262 2.01 -18.71 16.66
CA GLN A 262 1.84 -18.78 15.21
C GLN A 262 0.37 -18.66 14.79
N THR A 263 -0.56 -19.19 15.60
CA THR A 263 -2.00 -19.02 15.39
C THR A 263 -2.43 -17.57 15.58
N GLN A 264 -1.93 -16.88 16.61
CA GLN A 264 -2.21 -15.46 16.81
C GLN A 264 -1.64 -14.60 15.67
N ILE A 265 -0.42 -14.90 15.19
CA ILE A 265 0.18 -14.25 14.02
C ILE A 265 -0.71 -14.43 12.78
N ALA A 266 -1.23 -15.65 12.56
CA ALA A 266 -2.10 -15.96 11.42
C ALA A 266 -3.34 -15.05 11.40
N TRP A 267 -4.05 -14.96 12.53
CA TRP A 267 -5.26 -14.16 12.66
C TRP A 267 -4.99 -12.65 12.70
N PHE A 268 -3.90 -12.22 13.33
CA PHE A 268 -3.55 -10.80 13.42
C PHE A 268 -3.43 -10.15 12.03
N TRP A 269 -2.87 -10.87 11.07
CA TRP A 269 -2.68 -10.39 9.69
C TRP A 269 -3.74 -10.90 8.71
N ALA A 270 -4.80 -11.58 9.18
CA ALA A 270 -5.81 -12.20 8.31
C ALA A 270 -6.60 -11.13 7.54
N ASN A 271 -7.57 -10.48 8.18
CA ASN A 271 -8.39 -9.41 7.61
C ASN A 271 -8.95 -9.77 6.21
N ASP A 272 -9.25 -11.05 5.97
CA ASP A 272 -9.76 -11.53 4.68
C ASP A 272 -11.29 -11.36 4.56
N LEU A 273 -11.97 -11.13 5.68
CA LEU A 273 -13.43 -11.08 5.77
C LEU A 273 -13.98 -9.68 5.45
N ASN A 274 -15.16 -9.64 4.82
CA ASN A 274 -15.94 -8.41 4.73
C ASN A 274 -16.38 -7.99 6.15
N GLY A 275 -16.55 -6.68 6.37
CA GLY A 275 -16.74 -6.14 7.72
C GLY A 275 -15.44 -5.88 8.48
N THR A 276 -14.28 -6.01 7.81
CA THR A 276 -12.96 -5.52 8.29
C THR A 276 -12.43 -4.51 7.28
N TYR A 277 -11.45 -3.71 7.65
CA TYR A 277 -10.75 -2.81 6.71
C TYR A 277 -9.91 -3.51 5.62
N LYS A 278 -9.90 -4.85 5.57
CA LYS A 278 -9.11 -5.67 4.63
C LYS A 278 -7.58 -5.46 4.75
N PRO A 279 -6.74 -6.25 4.05
CA PRO A 279 -5.29 -6.18 4.24
C PRO A 279 -4.68 -4.79 3.91
N PRO A 280 -5.11 -4.08 2.85
CA PRO A 280 -4.63 -2.71 2.62
C PRO A 280 -5.00 -1.74 3.75
N GLY A 281 -6.19 -1.86 4.33
CA GLY A 281 -6.63 -1.00 5.43
C GLY A 281 -5.77 -1.16 6.68
N GLN A 282 -5.35 -2.39 7.02
CA GLN A 282 -4.45 -2.61 8.16
C GLN A 282 -3.13 -1.83 8.01
N LEU A 283 -2.56 -1.80 6.81
CA LEU A 283 -1.31 -1.09 6.53
C LEU A 283 -1.50 0.43 6.59
N PHE A 284 -2.66 0.95 6.16
CA PHE A 284 -3.02 2.36 6.38
C PHE A 284 -3.19 2.69 7.87
N THR A 285 -3.83 1.82 8.65
CA THR A 285 -3.95 1.95 10.11
C THR A 285 -2.57 1.97 10.78
N HIS A 286 -1.66 1.07 10.40
CA HIS A 286 -0.29 1.05 10.94
C HIS A 286 0.50 2.30 10.53
N THR A 287 0.29 2.82 9.31
CA THR A 287 0.85 4.10 8.87
C THR A 287 0.41 5.25 9.76
N ARG A 288 -0.89 5.34 10.07
CA ARG A 288 -1.46 6.33 11.00
C ARG A 288 -0.84 6.23 12.39
N ILE A 289 -0.70 5.02 12.93
CA ILE A 289 -0.08 4.78 14.25
C ILE A 289 1.34 5.35 14.28
N VAL A 290 2.16 5.00 13.29
CA VAL A 290 3.56 5.44 13.22
C VAL A 290 3.63 6.95 12.99
N SER A 291 2.82 7.50 12.09
CA SER A 291 2.73 8.95 11.85
C SER A 291 2.44 9.71 13.15
N THR A 292 1.44 9.26 13.92
CA THR A 292 1.06 9.87 15.19
C THR A 292 2.19 9.74 16.22
N GLN A 293 2.80 8.56 16.33
CA GLN A 293 3.93 8.31 17.23
C GLN A 293 5.13 9.21 16.90
N ARG A 294 5.35 9.51 15.62
CA ARG A 294 6.45 10.35 15.14
C ARG A 294 6.11 11.84 15.09
N GLY A 295 4.89 12.23 15.46
CA GLY A 295 4.46 13.63 15.51
C GLY A 295 4.51 14.31 14.14
N LEU A 296 4.18 13.58 13.08
CA LEU A 296 4.19 14.15 11.73
C LEU A 296 3.14 15.27 11.59
N ASP A 297 3.52 16.34 10.90
CA ASP A 297 2.56 17.36 10.48
C ASP A 297 1.73 16.90 9.28
N GLN A 298 0.69 17.66 8.96
CA GLN A 298 -0.26 17.34 7.89
C GLN A 298 0.41 17.21 6.52
N ILE A 299 1.43 18.01 6.21
CA ILE A 299 2.06 17.93 4.89
C ILE A 299 2.97 16.70 4.82
N ALA A 300 3.68 16.38 5.89
CA ALA A 300 4.41 15.12 6.01
C ALA A 300 3.46 13.92 5.86
N ASN A 301 2.25 13.99 6.44
CA ASN A 301 1.22 12.95 6.26
C ASN A 301 0.70 12.87 4.83
N VAL A 302 0.48 14.01 4.15
CA VAL A 302 0.12 14.03 2.73
C VAL A 302 1.17 13.27 1.90
N GLN A 303 2.45 13.53 2.14
CA GLN A 303 3.55 12.86 1.43
C GLN A 303 3.63 11.37 1.75
N LEU A 304 3.58 11.00 3.02
CA LEU A 304 3.70 9.62 3.49
C LEU A 304 2.56 8.74 2.93
N PHE A 305 1.31 9.17 3.10
CA PHE A 305 0.16 8.39 2.68
C PHE A 305 0.06 8.29 1.16
N ALA A 306 0.40 9.35 0.41
CA ALA A 306 0.42 9.31 -1.04
C ALA A 306 1.48 8.34 -1.59
N LEU A 307 2.68 8.33 -1.00
CA LEU A 307 3.76 7.40 -1.35
C LEU A 307 3.31 5.94 -1.13
N ILE A 308 2.82 5.65 0.07
CA ILE A 308 2.38 4.31 0.45
C ILE A 308 1.20 3.85 -0.39
N ALA A 309 0.19 4.69 -0.58
CA ALA A 309 -1.00 4.32 -1.31
C ALA A 309 -0.69 4.01 -2.78
N GLY A 310 0.14 4.84 -3.44
CA GLY A 310 0.62 4.57 -4.79
C GLY A 310 1.39 3.24 -4.88
N ALA A 311 2.30 2.99 -3.92
CA ALA A 311 3.11 1.78 -3.89
C ALA A 311 2.25 0.53 -3.70
N MET A 312 1.29 0.58 -2.76
CA MET A 312 0.39 -0.53 -2.51
C MET A 312 -0.53 -0.82 -3.70
N ALA A 313 -1.04 0.19 -4.40
CA ALA A 313 -1.86 -0.05 -5.59
C ALA A 313 -1.08 -0.78 -6.68
N ASP A 314 0.15 -0.35 -6.98
CA ASP A 314 1.00 -0.99 -8.00
C ASP A 314 1.51 -2.37 -7.55
N ALA A 315 1.71 -2.56 -6.25
CA ALA A 315 1.99 -3.87 -5.66
C ALA A 315 0.81 -4.83 -5.88
N GLY A 316 -0.43 -4.37 -5.67
CA GLY A 316 -1.64 -5.14 -5.95
C GLY A 316 -1.79 -5.50 -7.43
N ILE A 317 -1.53 -4.56 -8.33
CA ILE A 317 -1.52 -4.81 -9.79
C ILE A 317 -0.49 -5.88 -10.13
N SER A 318 0.74 -5.75 -9.62
CA SER A 318 1.84 -6.70 -9.89
C SER A 318 1.56 -8.10 -9.34
N ALA A 319 0.97 -8.19 -8.14
CA ALA A 319 0.59 -9.47 -7.55
C ALA A 319 -0.47 -10.19 -8.38
N TRP A 320 -1.50 -9.47 -8.85
CA TRP A 320 -2.55 -10.06 -9.68
C TRP A 320 -2.09 -10.39 -11.10
N ASP A 321 -1.17 -9.60 -11.64
CA ASP A 321 -0.49 -9.92 -12.89
C ASP A 321 0.23 -11.28 -12.77
N GLN A 322 1.03 -11.49 -11.72
CA GLN A 322 1.67 -12.80 -11.49
C GLN A 322 0.66 -13.94 -11.29
N LYS A 323 -0.43 -13.69 -10.56
CA LYS A 323 -1.45 -14.71 -10.25
C LYS A 323 -2.15 -15.25 -11.50
N TYR A 324 -2.47 -14.39 -12.46
CA TYR A 324 -3.38 -14.73 -13.56
C TYR A 324 -2.78 -14.63 -14.95
N GLN A 325 -1.64 -13.95 -15.13
CA GLN A 325 -1.08 -13.61 -16.45
C GLN A 325 0.20 -14.40 -16.78
N THR A 326 0.43 -15.54 -16.11
CA THR A 326 1.59 -16.41 -16.34
C THR A 326 1.15 -17.87 -16.49
N ALA A 327 2.08 -18.75 -16.89
CA ALA A 327 1.82 -20.20 -16.95
C ALA A 327 1.68 -20.85 -15.57
N ILE A 328 1.96 -20.11 -14.49
CA ILE A 328 1.92 -20.57 -13.10
C ILE A 328 0.85 -19.78 -12.35
N ASP A 329 -0.38 -20.27 -12.43
CA ASP A 329 -1.49 -19.90 -11.57
C ASP A 329 -1.57 -20.87 -10.38
N LEU A 330 -0.51 -20.96 -9.57
CA LEU A 330 -0.36 -22.03 -8.57
C LEU A 330 -1.59 -22.22 -7.67
N TRP A 331 -2.06 -23.47 -7.54
CA TRP A 331 -3.18 -23.84 -6.69
C TRP A 331 -2.95 -23.53 -5.21
N ARG A 332 -4.04 -23.30 -4.48
CA ARG A 332 -4.00 -23.08 -3.03
C ARG A 332 -3.52 -24.34 -2.30
N PRO A 333 -2.88 -24.20 -1.11
CA PRO A 333 -2.50 -25.33 -0.28
C PRO A 333 -3.65 -26.32 -0.04
N GLU A 334 -4.88 -25.81 0.12
CA GLU A 334 -6.07 -26.66 0.27
C GLU A 334 -6.28 -27.62 -0.90
N SER A 335 -6.18 -27.14 -2.14
CA SER A 335 -6.28 -28.00 -3.31
C SER A 335 -5.07 -28.91 -3.43
N ALA A 336 -3.87 -28.40 -3.15
CA ALA A 336 -2.64 -29.16 -3.20
C ALA A 336 -2.68 -30.38 -2.28
N VAL A 337 -3.01 -30.17 -1.00
CA VAL A 337 -3.03 -31.23 0.01
C VAL A 337 -4.16 -32.23 -0.25
N LYS A 338 -5.34 -31.76 -0.68
CA LYS A 338 -6.48 -32.63 -1.00
C LYS A 338 -6.27 -33.48 -2.25
N LEU A 339 -5.40 -33.06 -3.16
CA LEU A 339 -5.20 -33.68 -4.49
C LEU A 339 -3.73 -34.06 -4.76
N ALA A 340 -2.94 -34.27 -3.71
CA ALA A 340 -1.52 -34.57 -3.84
C ALA A 340 -1.24 -35.86 -4.64
N ASP A 341 -2.17 -36.83 -4.63
CA ASP A 341 -2.11 -38.02 -5.49
C ASP A 341 -2.07 -37.72 -7.00
N SER A 342 -2.52 -36.53 -7.41
CA SER A 342 -2.54 -36.08 -8.80
C SER A 342 -1.33 -35.25 -9.23
N ASP A 343 -0.48 -34.79 -8.29
CA ASP A 343 0.61 -33.85 -8.60
C ASP A 343 1.86 -34.52 -9.21
N GLY A 344 1.92 -35.85 -9.20
CA GLY A 344 3.02 -36.64 -9.75
C GLY A 344 4.30 -36.60 -8.92
N ASN A 345 4.21 -36.19 -7.65
CA ASN A 345 5.30 -36.14 -6.69
C ASN A 345 5.13 -37.25 -5.63
N PRO A 346 6.00 -38.26 -5.56
CA PRO A 346 5.85 -39.35 -4.58
C PRO A 346 6.09 -38.92 -3.12
N ASP A 347 6.64 -37.72 -2.90
CA ASP A 347 6.96 -37.21 -1.58
C ASP A 347 5.86 -36.30 -0.98
N THR A 348 4.79 -36.02 -1.71
CA THR A 348 3.59 -35.35 -1.20
C THR A 348 2.54 -36.40 -0.80
N VAL A 349 1.83 -36.14 0.30
CA VAL A 349 0.86 -37.09 0.85
C VAL A 349 -0.51 -36.44 0.86
N GLN A 350 -1.46 -37.11 0.20
CA GLN A 350 -2.83 -36.63 0.13
C GLN A 350 -3.50 -36.65 1.50
N ASN A 351 -4.23 -35.59 1.81
CA ASN A 351 -5.20 -35.57 2.90
C ASN A 351 -6.48 -34.88 2.43
N SER A 352 -7.48 -35.68 2.07
CA SER A 352 -8.76 -35.21 1.53
C SER A 352 -9.62 -34.44 2.54
N SER A 353 -9.38 -34.62 3.85
CA SER A 353 -10.09 -33.90 4.91
C SER A 353 -9.36 -32.65 5.40
N TRP A 354 -8.18 -32.34 4.86
CA TRP A 354 -7.40 -31.17 5.24
C TRP A 354 -8.20 -29.88 5.01
N GLN A 355 -8.12 -28.94 5.95
CA GLN A 355 -8.73 -27.61 5.87
C GLN A 355 -7.70 -26.58 6.31
N PRO A 356 -7.66 -25.38 5.71
CA PRO A 356 -6.78 -24.31 6.18
C PRO A 356 -7.23 -23.80 7.54
N LEU A 357 -6.34 -23.19 8.33
CA LEU A 357 -6.74 -22.47 9.56
C LEU A 357 -7.73 -21.33 9.24
N SER A 358 -7.54 -20.64 8.12
CA SER A 358 -8.45 -19.58 7.65
C SER A 358 -9.92 -20.02 7.74
N ALA A 359 -10.75 -19.20 8.38
CA ALA A 359 -12.15 -19.49 8.63
C ALA A 359 -12.97 -18.19 8.69
N ASP A 360 -14.21 -18.25 8.24
CA ASP A 360 -15.16 -17.16 8.40
C ASP A 360 -15.65 -17.02 9.86
N ALA A 361 -16.48 -16.00 10.12
CA ALA A 361 -17.03 -15.77 11.46
C ALA A 361 -17.98 -16.88 11.95
N ALA A 362 -18.46 -17.75 11.04
CA ALA A 362 -19.28 -18.91 11.37
C ALA A 362 -18.43 -20.19 11.56
N GLY A 363 -17.10 -20.10 11.41
CA GLY A 363 -16.17 -21.23 11.52
C GLY A 363 -16.05 -22.07 10.26
N ASN A 364 -16.57 -21.63 9.11
CA ASN A 364 -16.36 -22.34 7.85
C ASN A 364 -14.96 -22.02 7.32
N HIS A 365 -14.16 -23.06 7.14
CA HIS A 365 -12.81 -22.92 6.60
C HIS A 365 -12.83 -22.58 5.11
N PHE A 366 -11.96 -21.67 4.69
CA PHE A 366 -11.91 -21.23 3.30
C PHE A 366 -10.50 -20.85 2.85
N SER A 367 -10.22 -21.03 1.56
CA SER A 367 -9.09 -20.39 0.89
C SER A 367 -9.57 -19.22 0.04
N PRO A 368 -8.89 -18.07 -0.02
CA PRO A 368 -9.33 -16.95 -0.86
C PRO A 368 -9.37 -17.33 -2.35
N PRO A 369 -10.39 -16.87 -3.13
CA PRO A 369 -10.72 -17.40 -4.46
C PRO A 369 -9.85 -16.81 -5.58
N PHE A 370 -8.54 -16.95 -5.44
CA PHE A 370 -7.53 -16.54 -6.43
C PHE A 370 -6.25 -17.38 -6.28
N PRO A 371 -5.41 -17.51 -7.34
CA PRO A 371 -4.17 -18.28 -7.31
C PRO A 371 -3.26 -17.92 -6.14
N ALA A 372 -2.45 -18.87 -5.68
CA ALA A 372 -1.57 -18.70 -4.53
C ALA A 372 -0.37 -17.79 -4.87
N TYR A 373 0.33 -18.07 -5.96
CA TYR A 373 1.59 -17.41 -6.29
C TYR A 373 1.36 -16.06 -6.99
N VAL A 374 1.79 -14.90 -6.47
CA VAL A 374 2.43 -14.65 -5.16
C VAL A 374 1.45 -14.15 -4.10
N SER A 375 1.84 -14.12 -2.82
CA SER A 375 0.96 -13.65 -1.75
C SER A 375 0.64 -12.16 -1.91
N GLY A 376 -0.65 -11.82 -1.96
CA GLY A 376 -1.13 -10.43 -2.03
C GLY A 376 -0.75 -9.65 -0.77
N HIS A 377 -1.04 -10.20 0.42
CA HIS A 377 -0.62 -9.65 1.71
C HIS A 377 0.86 -9.30 1.74
N ALA A 378 1.72 -10.26 1.41
CA ALA A 378 3.16 -10.06 1.44
C ALA A 378 3.63 -8.98 0.46
N THR A 379 2.97 -8.88 -0.70
CA THR A 379 3.27 -7.88 -1.71
C THR A 379 2.85 -6.47 -1.26
N PHE A 380 1.68 -6.31 -0.65
CA PHE A 380 1.30 -5.03 -0.02
C PHE A 380 2.22 -4.67 1.14
N ALA A 381 2.53 -5.62 2.03
CA ALA A 381 3.37 -5.37 3.20
C ALA A 381 4.81 -5.03 2.82
N GLY A 382 5.36 -5.67 1.77
CA GLY A 382 6.67 -5.32 1.21
C GLY A 382 6.70 -3.90 0.63
N ALA A 383 5.65 -3.49 -0.08
CA ALA A 383 5.53 -2.13 -0.61
C ALA A 383 5.37 -1.09 0.50
N TRP A 384 4.55 -1.40 1.50
CA TRP A 384 4.36 -0.55 2.68
C TRP A 384 5.65 -0.37 3.46
N ALA A 385 6.33 -1.44 3.85
CA ALA A 385 7.54 -1.37 4.65
C ALA A 385 8.65 -0.59 3.92
N GLU A 386 8.81 -0.83 2.63
CA GLU A 386 9.82 -0.11 1.84
C GLU A 386 9.49 1.38 1.66
N SER A 387 8.21 1.72 1.49
CA SER A 387 7.76 3.12 1.44
C SER A 387 7.99 3.84 2.78
N MET A 388 7.67 3.18 3.90
CA MET A 388 7.92 3.70 5.26
C MET A 388 9.41 3.94 5.48
N LYS A 389 10.26 2.96 5.14
CA LYS A 389 11.72 3.07 5.22
C LYS A 389 12.26 4.25 4.44
N GLN A 390 11.80 4.40 3.19
CA GLN A 390 12.25 5.48 2.32
C GLN A 390 11.81 6.84 2.82
N PHE A 391 10.58 6.96 3.33
CA PHE A 391 10.07 8.22 3.86
C PHE A 391 10.82 8.67 5.12
N PHE A 392 11.05 7.76 6.06
CA PHE A 392 11.72 8.05 7.33
C PHE A 392 13.25 8.01 7.24
N GLY A 393 13.83 7.57 6.12
CA GLY A 393 15.27 7.35 5.94
C GLY A 393 15.84 6.21 6.79
N THR A 394 14.99 5.39 7.43
CA THR A 394 15.39 4.30 8.31
C THR A 394 14.30 3.24 8.42
N ASP A 395 14.71 1.99 8.62
CA ASP A 395 13.82 0.88 8.97
C ASP A 395 13.55 0.80 10.47
N ASN A 396 14.45 1.36 11.28
CA ASN A 396 14.52 1.12 12.72
C ASN A 396 13.56 2.01 13.52
N ILE A 397 12.26 1.88 13.23
CA ILE A 397 11.18 2.50 13.99
C ILE A 397 10.32 1.40 14.59
N SER A 398 10.39 1.29 15.92
CA SER A 398 9.52 0.39 16.67
C SER A 398 8.11 0.97 16.75
N PHE A 399 7.09 0.14 16.56
CA PHE A 399 5.69 0.53 16.71
C PHE A 399 4.83 -0.66 17.16
N THR A 400 3.66 -0.37 17.73
CA THR A 400 2.67 -1.39 18.12
C THR A 400 1.49 -1.33 17.16
N GLY A 401 1.34 -2.35 16.32
CA GLY A 401 0.25 -2.49 15.37
C GLY A 401 -1.01 -3.12 16.00
N THR A 402 -2.15 -2.85 15.38
CA THR A 402 -3.47 -3.36 15.74
C THR A 402 -4.07 -4.22 14.62
N THR A 403 -5.17 -4.90 14.93
CA THR A 403 -5.96 -5.67 13.97
C THR A 403 -7.47 -5.51 14.22
N GLU A 404 -8.27 -5.63 13.16
CA GLU A 404 -9.73 -5.73 13.21
C GLU A 404 -10.24 -7.14 12.92
N ASP A 405 -9.33 -8.11 12.75
CA ASP A 405 -9.75 -9.46 12.43
C ASP A 405 -10.62 -10.02 13.57
N PRO A 406 -11.81 -10.57 13.26
CA PRO A 406 -12.74 -11.03 14.29
C PRO A 406 -12.19 -12.21 15.11
N HIS A 407 -11.15 -12.90 14.64
CA HIS A 407 -10.46 -13.96 15.39
C HIS A 407 -9.28 -13.44 16.22
N ALA A 408 -8.97 -12.14 16.16
CA ALA A 408 -7.87 -11.50 16.88
C ALA A 408 -8.29 -10.17 17.54
N VAL A 409 -9.55 -10.05 17.97
CA VAL A 409 -10.09 -8.84 18.62
C VAL A 409 -9.23 -8.45 19.83
N GLY A 410 -8.78 -7.19 19.83
CA GLY A 410 -7.96 -6.63 20.91
C GLY A 410 -6.50 -7.09 20.92
N VAL A 411 -6.09 -7.94 19.98
CA VAL A 411 -4.68 -8.34 19.84
C VAL A 411 -3.89 -7.15 19.29
N THR A 412 -2.75 -6.87 19.93
CA THR A 412 -1.75 -5.91 19.46
C THR A 412 -0.40 -6.61 19.34
N ARG A 413 0.45 -6.12 18.43
CA ARG A 413 1.78 -6.70 18.20
C ARG A 413 2.80 -5.59 18.05
N THR A 414 3.93 -5.72 18.75
CA THR A 414 5.03 -4.76 18.69
C THR A 414 6.10 -5.26 17.73
N PHE A 415 6.44 -4.42 16.76
CA PHE A 415 7.46 -4.69 15.77
C PHE A 415 8.65 -3.76 16.01
N ALA A 416 9.87 -4.30 15.91
CA ALA A 416 11.10 -3.52 16.07
C ALA A 416 11.37 -2.60 14.86
N ASN A 417 10.87 -2.97 13.68
CA ASN A 417 11.05 -2.24 12.42
C ASN A 417 9.96 -2.64 11.41
N PHE A 418 9.88 -1.90 10.30
CA PHE A 418 8.88 -2.14 9.26
C PHE A 418 9.12 -3.44 8.50
N SER A 419 10.38 -3.79 8.22
CA SER A 419 10.72 -5.07 7.58
C SER A 419 10.28 -6.29 8.39
N ALA A 420 10.38 -6.23 9.72
CA ALA A 420 9.92 -7.29 10.61
C ALA A 420 8.40 -7.46 10.55
N ALA A 421 7.64 -6.37 10.55
CA ALA A 421 6.19 -6.40 10.35
C ALA A 421 5.82 -7.01 8.99
N ALA A 422 6.51 -6.64 7.91
CA ALA A 422 6.26 -7.21 6.58
C ALA A 422 6.61 -8.70 6.49
N THR A 423 7.68 -9.13 7.18
CA THR A 423 8.10 -10.54 7.23
C THR A 423 7.10 -11.38 8.01
N GLU A 424 6.61 -10.87 9.14
CA GLU A 424 5.59 -11.56 9.92
C GLU A 424 4.24 -11.61 9.16
N ASN A 425 3.86 -10.51 8.49
CA ASN A 425 2.70 -10.49 7.60
C ASN A 425 2.80 -11.57 6.52
N ALA A 426 3.94 -11.70 5.84
CA ALA A 426 4.16 -12.75 4.84
C ALA A 426 4.08 -14.16 5.45
N ARG A 427 4.70 -14.36 6.61
CA ARG A 427 4.72 -15.65 7.31
C ARG A 427 3.34 -16.07 7.83
N SER A 428 2.52 -15.10 8.25
CA SER A 428 1.16 -15.35 8.75
C SER A 428 0.32 -16.17 7.78
N ARG A 429 0.58 -16.04 6.47
CA ARG A 429 -0.20 -16.67 5.41
C ARG A 429 0.05 -18.18 5.29
N VAL A 430 1.24 -18.63 5.71
CA VAL A 430 1.59 -20.05 5.84
C VAL A 430 0.87 -20.63 7.06
N TYR A 431 0.92 -19.95 8.20
CA TYR A 431 0.21 -20.38 9.41
C TYR A 431 -1.31 -20.40 9.24
N LEU A 432 -1.85 -19.49 8.43
CA LEU A 432 -3.26 -19.43 8.08
C LEU A 432 -3.66 -20.52 7.06
N GLY A 433 -2.69 -21.23 6.46
CA GLY A 433 -2.91 -22.35 5.54
C GLY A 433 -3.29 -21.93 4.11
N VAL A 434 -3.02 -20.69 3.70
CA VAL A 434 -3.52 -20.17 2.41
C VAL A 434 -2.41 -19.89 1.40
N HIS A 435 -1.14 -19.93 1.82
CA HIS A 435 0.03 -19.66 0.97
C HIS A 435 1.22 -20.56 1.32
N TYR A 436 2.13 -20.71 0.36
CA TYR A 436 3.46 -21.30 0.56
C TYR A 436 4.44 -20.22 1.04
N GLN A 437 5.55 -20.60 1.69
CA GLN A 437 6.55 -19.64 2.16
C GLN A 437 7.15 -18.81 1.00
N TRP A 438 7.39 -19.41 -0.16
CA TRP A 438 7.88 -18.66 -1.33
C TRP A 438 6.88 -17.61 -1.82
N ASP A 439 5.58 -17.78 -1.56
CA ASP A 439 4.57 -16.80 -1.98
C ASP A 439 4.76 -15.53 -1.16
N GLY A 440 5.11 -15.72 0.12
CA GLY A 440 5.46 -14.67 1.07
C GLY A 440 6.75 -13.97 0.71
N ASP A 441 7.86 -14.71 0.62
CA ASP A 441 9.18 -14.12 0.39
C ASP A 441 9.26 -13.35 -0.94
N LEU A 442 8.75 -13.97 -2.02
CA LEU A 442 8.74 -13.35 -3.34
C LEU A 442 7.67 -12.27 -3.47
N GLY A 443 6.60 -12.36 -2.68
CA GLY A 443 5.63 -11.28 -2.51
C GLY A 443 6.28 -10.04 -1.89
N VAL A 444 6.96 -10.17 -0.74
CA VAL A 444 7.67 -9.04 -0.10
C VAL A 444 8.67 -8.41 -1.06
N ALA A 445 9.46 -9.22 -1.78
CA ALA A 445 10.41 -8.73 -2.76
C ALA A 445 9.73 -7.95 -3.92
N THR A 446 8.59 -8.45 -4.41
CA THR A 446 7.78 -7.78 -5.45
C THR A 446 7.26 -6.44 -4.96
N GLY A 447 6.73 -6.38 -3.73
CA GLY A 447 6.27 -5.14 -3.10
C GLY A 447 7.37 -4.09 -2.98
N ARG A 448 8.56 -4.51 -2.54
CA ARG A 448 9.74 -3.63 -2.47
C ARG A 448 10.10 -3.03 -3.83
N LYS A 449 10.06 -3.83 -4.90
CA LYS A 449 10.29 -3.33 -6.28
C LYS A 449 9.26 -2.30 -6.69
N ALA A 450 7.98 -2.52 -6.38
CA ALA A 450 6.90 -1.57 -6.68
C ALA A 450 7.12 -0.23 -5.95
N ALA A 451 7.46 -0.25 -4.67
CA ALA A 451 7.77 0.96 -3.90
C ALA A 451 9.01 1.70 -4.43
N GLY A 452 10.08 0.97 -4.77
CA GLY A 452 11.32 1.56 -5.30
C GLY A 452 11.15 2.32 -6.62
N GLN A 453 10.13 2.00 -7.43
CA GLN A 453 9.84 2.75 -8.66
C GLN A 453 9.35 4.18 -8.38
N ILE A 454 8.65 4.42 -7.27
CA ILE A 454 7.99 5.71 -6.98
C ILE A 454 8.99 6.83 -6.73
N LEU A 455 10.12 6.49 -6.10
CA LEU A 455 11.16 7.47 -5.78
C LEU A 455 12.25 7.54 -6.85
N ASN A 456 12.69 6.42 -7.43
CA ASN A 456 13.90 6.40 -8.26
C ASN A 456 13.84 7.13 -9.61
N ASN A 457 12.67 7.47 -10.13
CA ASN A 457 12.55 8.23 -11.38
C ASN A 457 12.42 9.73 -11.11
N SER A 458 13.56 10.31 -10.76
CA SER A 458 13.74 11.74 -10.64
C SER A 458 13.80 12.43 -11.99
N TYR A 459 13.25 13.64 -12.04
CA TYR A 459 13.26 14.50 -13.22
C TYR A 459 14.67 15.03 -13.47
N GLY A 460 15.06 15.15 -14.74
CA GLY A 460 16.10 16.07 -15.21
C GLY A 460 15.49 16.99 -16.27
N PRO A 461 15.93 18.25 -16.39
CA PRO A 461 15.47 19.11 -17.48
C PRO A 461 15.95 18.54 -18.82
N THR A 462 15.02 18.20 -19.72
CA THR A 462 15.31 17.98 -21.12
C THR A 462 15.06 19.26 -21.90
N SER A 463 16.11 20.04 -22.13
CA SER A 463 16.23 20.78 -23.39
C SER A 463 17.63 20.62 -23.97
N PRO A 464 17.77 20.05 -25.18
CA PRO A 464 19.03 20.03 -25.93
C PRO A 464 19.42 21.39 -26.55
N SER A 465 18.71 22.50 -26.28
CA SER A 465 18.85 23.70 -27.12
C SER A 465 19.91 24.73 -26.71
N ASP A 466 20.50 24.67 -25.52
CA ASP A 466 21.57 25.63 -25.14
C ASP A 466 22.96 25.00 -25.24
N LYS A 467 23.35 24.66 -26.47
CA LYS A 467 24.77 24.51 -26.81
C LYS A 467 25.32 25.88 -27.21
N THR A 468 25.84 26.63 -26.24
CA THR A 468 26.94 27.57 -26.54
C THR A 468 28.26 26.85 -26.25
N PRO A 469 29.20 26.76 -27.21
CA PRO A 469 30.49 26.15 -26.97
C PRO A 469 31.36 27.13 -26.20
N VAL A 470 31.72 26.78 -24.96
CA VAL A 470 32.78 27.48 -24.21
C VAL A 470 34.00 26.58 -24.14
N TYR A 471 35.03 26.95 -24.89
CA TYR A 471 36.40 26.51 -24.63
C TYR A 471 36.83 27.02 -23.25
N GLY A 472 37.29 26.10 -22.39
CA GLY A 472 38.12 26.41 -21.22
C GLY A 472 37.35 26.80 -19.94
N GLY A 473 37.40 25.91 -18.95
CA GLY A 473 36.90 26.16 -17.59
C GLY A 473 35.82 25.16 -17.20
N ALA A 474 36.14 24.25 -16.28
CA ALA A 474 35.21 23.26 -15.77
C ALA A 474 33.98 23.94 -15.15
N SER A 475 32.82 23.81 -15.81
CA SER A 475 31.52 24.19 -15.25
C SER A 475 30.92 22.98 -14.52
N VAL A 476 30.63 23.14 -13.23
CA VAL A 476 29.77 22.22 -12.48
C VAL A 476 28.33 22.49 -12.91
N ALA A 477 27.70 21.56 -13.61
CA ALA A 477 26.27 21.64 -13.93
C ALA A 477 25.46 21.07 -12.74
N THR A 478 24.74 21.92 -12.02
CA THR A 478 23.80 21.48 -10.98
C THR A 478 22.55 20.90 -11.65
N VAL A 479 22.53 19.59 -11.90
CA VAL A 479 21.34 18.88 -12.36
C VAL A 479 20.50 18.52 -11.14
N GLY A 480 19.53 19.36 -10.80
CA GLY A 480 18.60 19.10 -9.70
C GLY A 480 17.57 18.03 -10.06
N LYS A 481 17.56 16.91 -9.34
CA LYS A 481 16.50 15.90 -9.38
C LYS A 481 15.22 16.43 -8.71
N GLN A 482 14.09 16.51 -9.42
CA GLN A 482 12.77 16.65 -8.75
C GLN A 482 12.23 15.25 -8.42
N TRP A 483 11.61 15.09 -7.26
CA TRP A 483 10.95 13.86 -6.82
C TRP A 483 9.44 13.98 -7.03
N LEU A 484 8.73 12.88 -7.30
CA LEU A 484 7.26 12.88 -7.22
C LEU A 484 6.84 13.25 -5.79
N ILE A 485 7.52 12.72 -4.78
CA ILE A 485 7.34 13.07 -3.36
C ILE A 485 8.75 13.18 -2.74
N LYS A 486 9.11 14.35 -2.18
CA LYS A 486 10.42 14.53 -1.53
C LYS A 486 10.51 13.73 -0.21
N PRO A 487 11.58 12.96 0.05
CA PRO A 487 11.84 12.40 1.38
C PRO A 487 12.02 13.50 2.44
N MET A 488 11.75 13.18 3.71
CA MET A 488 11.92 14.11 4.81
C MET A 488 13.41 14.44 5.02
N GLY A 489 13.76 15.72 5.12
CA GLY A 489 15.14 16.17 5.35
C GLY A 489 16.03 16.28 4.10
N ALA A 490 15.49 16.14 2.88
CA ALA A 490 16.26 16.34 1.65
C ALA A 490 16.47 17.83 1.33
N THR A 491 17.70 18.33 1.51
CA THR A 491 18.06 19.74 1.24
C THR A 491 18.76 19.96 -0.11
N SER A 492 19.44 18.97 -0.71
CA SER A 492 19.87 19.00 -2.13
C SER A 492 20.45 17.64 -2.59
N VAL A 493 20.44 17.37 -3.90
CA VAL A 493 21.13 16.23 -4.52
C VAL A 493 22.00 16.76 -5.67
N GLY A 494 23.31 16.54 -5.60
CA GLY A 494 24.26 16.84 -6.69
C GLY A 494 24.69 15.57 -7.42
N ASN A 495 24.92 15.68 -8.73
CA ASN A 495 25.45 14.59 -9.56
C ASN A 495 26.87 14.89 -10.05
N PHE A 496 27.73 13.87 -10.08
CA PHE A 496 29.00 13.91 -10.82
C PHE A 496 28.93 12.89 -11.98
N TYR A 497 29.33 13.32 -13.17
CA TYR A 497 29.33 12.51 -14.39
C TYR A 497 30.74 12.59 -14.99
N ASP A 498 31.48 11.48 -15.00
CA ASP A 498 32.85 11.42 -15.57
C ASP A 498 32.89 10.91 -17.02
N GLY A 499 31.71 10.69 -17.62
CA GLY A 499 31.56 10.17 -18.98
C GLY A 499 31.47 8.65 -19.07
N ALA A 500 31.66 7.90 -17.98
CA ALA A 500 31.50 6.45 -17.93
C ALA A 500 30.56 5.98 -16.80
N HIS A 501 30.48 6.74 -15.69
CA HIS A 501 29.68 6.38 -14.52
C HIS A 501 28.93 7.58 -13.93
N ALA A 502 27.75 7.30 -13.36
CA ALA A 502 27.00 8.23 -12.52
C ALA A 502 27.08 7.75 -11.06
N SER A 503 27.61 8.57 -10.17
CA SER A 503 27.66 8.30 -8.73
C SER A 503 26.78 9.29 -7.96
N TRP A 504 26.11 8.80 -6.91
CA TRP A 504 25.15 9.55 -6.10
C TRP A 504 25.75 9.89 -4.73
N TYR A 505 25.52 11.11 -4.24
CA TYR A 505 25.98 11.55 -2.93
C TYR A 505 24.90 12.31 -2.17
N TYR A 506 24.95 12.23 -0.85
CA TYR A 506 24.11 12.97 0.09
C TYR A 506 25.04 13.66 1.09
N CYS A 507 24.84 14.94 1.37
CA CYS A 507 25.40 15.58 2.56
C CYS A 507 24.21 16.10 3.37
N ASP A 508 24.10 15.67 4.62
CA ASP A 508 23.16 16.18 5.61
C ASP A 508 23.81 17.32 6.41
N ASP A 509 22.98 18.14 7.08
CA ASP A 509 23.43 19.20 8.00
C ASP A 509 24.14 18.63 9.25
N TYR A 510 24.16 17.29 9.42
CA TYR A 510 24.69 16.59 10.59
C TYR A 510 26.01 15.86 10.37
N GLY A 511 26.60 15.94 9.18
CA GLY A 511 27.92 15.38 8.93
C GLY A 511 27.89 13.86 8.77
N ALA A 512 27.74 13.44 7.52
CA ALA A 512 28.32 12.25 6.91
C ALA A 512 28.07 10.93 7.64
N GLU A 513 26.97 10.24 7.32
CA GLU A 513 26.94 8.77 7.27
C GLU A 513 25.72 8.31 6.47
N ASN A 514 25.91 8.03 5.16
CA ASN A 514 25.22 6.99 4.39
C ASN A 514 25.65 7.05 2.91
N VAL A 515 26.73 6.36 2.57
CA VAL A 515 27.14 6.11 1.18
C VAL A 515 26.59 4.75 0.77
N TYR A 516 25.48 4.70 0.03
CA TYR A 516 25.11 3.52 -0.72
C TYR A 516 25.86 3.52 -2.05
N ASN A 517 26.97 2.78 -2.13
CA ASN A 517 27.50 2.34 -3.42
C ASN A 517 28.08 0.93 -3.30
N GLN A 518 27.46 -0.01 -4.01
CA GLN A 518 28.16 -1.22 -4.42
C GLN A 518 29.07 -0.87 -5.60
N LEU A 519 30.35 -1.22 -5.44
CA LEU A 519 31.42 -1.34 -6.45
C LEU A 519 32.29 -0.09 -6.76
N ILE A 520 33.54 -0.17 -6.24
CA ILE A 520 34.84 0.29 -6.76
C ILE A 520 35.38 1.67 -6.28
N TRP A 521 36.38 1.58 -5.38
CA TRP A 521 37.58 2.42 -5.15
C TRP A 521 37.54 3.92 -5.47
N ASN A 522 37.06 4.76 -4.55
CA ASN A 522 37.46 6.16 -4.38
C ASN A 522 37.02 6.68 -2.99
N SER A 523 37.82 7.54 -2.35
CA SER A 523 37.48 8.17 -1.05
C SER A 523 36.88 9.56 -1.30
N TYR A 524 35.69 9.83 -0.80
CA TYR A 524 35.04 11.16 -0.86
C TYR A 524 34.69 11.63 0.56
N GLY A 525 34.74 12.94 0.82
CA GLY A 525 34.37 13.52 2.12
C GLY A 525 33.57 14.82 1.98
N CYS A 526 32.60 15.05 2.87
CA CYS A 526 31.91 16.35 3.03
C CYS A 526 32.69 17.20 4.06
N ALA A 527 32.88 18.51 3.82
CA ALA A 527 33.32 19.43 4.86
C ALA A 527 32.52 20.74 4.81
N ASN A 528 32.21 21.30 5.98
CA ASN A 528 31.55 22.59 6.08
C ASN A 528 32.57 23.72 5.85
N GLY A 529 32.26 24.61 4.91
CA GLY A 529 32.96 25.86 4.71
C GLY A 529 32.74 26.81 5.89
N TYR A 530 33.66 27.76 6.07
CA TYR A 530 33.58 28.78 7.13
C TYR A 530 32.38 29.73 6.99
N ASP A 531 31.65 29.66 5.87
CA ASP A 531 30.44 30.44 5.57
C ASP A 531 29.13 29.66 5.85
N GLY A 532 29.22 28.43 6.37
CA GLY A 532 28.06 27.58 6.63
C GLY A 532 27.55 26.80 5.41
N SER A 533 28.26 26.82 4.28
CA SER A 533 27.95 25.96 3.13
C SER A 533 28.67 24.61 3.23
N THR A 534 28.03 23.52 2.80
CA THR A 534 28.65 22.19 2.77
C THR A 534 29.30 21.96 1.40
N HIS A 535 30.60 21.64 1.38
CA HIS A 535 31.35 21.35 0.17
C HIS A 535 31.76 19.87 0.08
N LEU A 536 31.67 19.30 -1.11
CA LEU A 536 32.20 17.97 -1.44
C LEU A 536 33.66 18.08 -1.86
N TYR A 537 34.54 17.32 -1.20
CA TYR A 537 35.97 17.27 -1.52
C TYR A 537 36.34 15.92 -2.15
N TYR A 538 37.23 16.00 -3.14
CA TYR A 538 37.81 14.86 -3.83
C TYR A 538 39.32 14.82 -3.56
N THR A 539 39.82 13.69 -3.06
CA THR A 539 41.25 13.38 -3.02
C THR A 539 41.53 12.21 -3.96
N PRO A 540 42.14 12.45 -5.14
CA PRO A 540 42.62 11.37 -5.97
C PRO A 540 43.73 10.62 -5.22
N ARG A 541 43.69 9.28 -5.23
CA ARG A 541 44.86 8.44 -4.96
C ARG A 541 45.42 7.89 -6.24
#